data_AF-A0A2Z3JNE2-F1
#
_entry.id   AF-A0A2Z3JNE2-F1
#
_cell.length_a   1.000
_cell.length_b   1.000
_cell.length_c   1.000
_cell.angle_alpha   90.00
_cell.angle_beta   90.00
_cell.angle_gamma   90.00
#
_symmetry.space_group_name_H-M   'P 1'
#
loop_
_entity.id
_entity.type
_entity.pdbx_description
1 polymer ?
#
loop_
_entity_poly.entity_id
_entity_poly.type
_entity_poly.pdbx_seq_one_letter_code
_entity_poly.pdbx_strand_id
1 'polypeptide(L)'
;MTNDITNTFATPEYTLLPMYRQQRHLVPGSQACVLVADRFTPTIQEDVWLEVVRCDGDLYLGRVCSSVPQFPQLSLGTEVAFELEQVLAVRGSGVAA
;
A
#
# COMPACT_ATOMS: atom_id res chain seq x y z
N MET A 1 -31.82 32.81 -23.95
CA MET A 1 -31.39 32.43 -22.58
C MET A 1 -31.87 31.02 -22.32
N THR A 2 -31.01 30.01 -22.49
CA THR A 2 -31.10 28.73 -21.78
C THR A 2 -29.73 28.06 -21.87
N ASN A 3 -29.07 27.90 -20.73
CA ASN A 3 -27.95 26.98 -20.57
C ASN A 3 -28.55 25.60 -20.32
N ASP A 4 -28.01 24.56 -20.95
CA ASP A 4 -27.96 23.25 -20.32
C ASP A 4 -26.61 22.60 -20.65
N ILE A 5 -25.84 22.39 -19.59
CA ILE A 5 -24.49 21.83 -19.60
C ILE A 5 -24.65 20.31 -19.63
N THR A 6 -24.45 19.68 -20.78
CA THR A 6 -24.41 18.23 -20.88
C THR A 6 -23.07 17.74 -20.35
N ASN A 7 -23.03 17.42 -19.05
CA ASN A 7 -21.86 16.84 -18.42
C ASN A 7 -21.80 15.34 -18.78
N THR A 8 -21.19 15.04 -19.93
CA THR A 8 -20.95 13.67 -20.37
C THR A 8 -19.88 13.06 -19.47
N PHE A 9 -20.29 12.33 -18.43
CA PHE A 9 -19.37 11.45 -17.71
C PHE A 9 -18.94 10.34 -18.67
N ALA A 10 -17.73 10.46 -19.22
CA ALA A 10 -17.15 9.43 -20.05
C ALA A 10 -17.07 8.12 -19.25
N THR A 11 -17.71 7.06 -19.74
CA THR A 11 -17.59 5.73 -19.18
C THR A 11 -16.12 5.32 -19.28
N PRO A 12 -15.45 4.98 -18.16
CA PRO A 12 -14.07 4.54 -18.25
C PRO A 12 -13.99 3.18 -18.97
N GLU A 13 -13.40 3.16 -20.16
CA GLU A 13 -13.09 1.93 -20.90
C GLU A 13 -11.83 1.27 -20.29
N TYR A 14 -11.96 0.62 -19.14
CA TYR A 14 -10.87 -0.14 -18.55
C TYR A 14 -11.15 -1.64 -18.57
N THR A 15 -10.14 -2.41 -18.96
CA THR A 15 -10.09 -3.86 -18.76
C THR A 15 -9.02 -4.14 -17.71
N LEU A 16 -9.39 -4.79 -16.61
CA LEU A 16 -8.45 -5.18 -15.55
C LEU A 16 -7.75 -6.49 -15.96
N LEU A 17 -6.42 -6.48 -15.97
CA LEU A 17 -5.59 -7.64 -16.30
C LEU A 17 -5.12 -8.37 -15.01
N PRO A 18 -4.83 -9.67 -15.08
CA PRO A 18 -4.46 -10.46 -13.91
C PRO A 18 -3.10 -10.02 -13.35
N MET A 19 -3.08 -9.36 -12.19
CA MET A 19 -1.83 -9.06 -11.48
C MET A 19 -1.39 -10.27 -10.65
N TYR A 20 -0.70 -11.22 -11.28
CA TYR A 20 0.26 -12.08 -10.58
C TYR A 20 1.63 -11.41 -10.60
N ARG A 21 1.77 -10.23 -9.97
CA ARG A 21 3.10 -9.66 -9.77
C ARG A 21 3.61 -10.14 -8.42
N GLN A 22 4.34 -11.26 -8.44
CA GLN A 22 5.41 -11.46 -7.46
C GLN A 22 6.38 -10.30 -7.66
N GLN A 23 6.23 -9.25 -6.87
CA GLN A 23 7.21 -8.19 -6.88
C GLN A 23 8.54 -8.80 -6.43
N ARG A 24 9.62 -8.45 -7.13
CA ARG A 24 10.98 -8.89 -6.78
C ARG A 24 11.67 -7.92 -5.83
N HIS A 25 11.19 -6.68 -5.78
CA HIS A 25 11.80 -5.60 -5.01
C HIS A 25 10.84 -4.42 -4.84
N LEU A 26 11.04 -3.65 -3.76
CA LEU A 26 10.42 -2.33 -3.57
C LEU A 26 11.48 -1.25 -3.58
N VAL A 27 11.19 -0.14 -4.28
CA VAL A 27 12.06 1.02 -4.28
C VAL A 27 11.68 2.00 -3.16
N PRO A 28 12.63 2.71 -2.54
CA PRO A 28 12.33 3.84 -1.67
C PRO A 28 11.39 4.85 -2.34
N GLY A 29 10.39 5.35 -1.60
CA GLY A 29 9.33 6.22 -2.08
C GLY A 29 8.09 5.48 -2.62
N SER A 30 8.16 4.16 -2.83
CA SER A 30 6.96 3.35 -3.10
C SER A 30 6.12 3.20 -1.83
N GLN A 31 4.83 2.91 -1.99
CA GLN A 31 3.93 2.60 -0.89
C GLN A 31 3.57 1.12 -0.90
N ALA A 32 3.88 0.40 0.17
CA ALA A 32 3.54 -1.01 0.35
C ALA A 32 2.37 -1.14 1.34
N CYS A 33 1.37 -1.94 0.97
CA CYS A 33 0.34 -2.40 1.89
C CYS A 33 0.80 -3.72 2.50
N VAL A 34 0.86 -3.79 3.82
CA VAL A 34 1.19 -5.02 4.56
C VAL A 34 0.06 -5.34 5.54
N LEU A 35 -0.08 -6.61 5.88
CA LEU A 35 -1.04 -7.06 6.88
C LEU A 35 -0.37 -7.08 8.26
N VAL A 36 -0.92 -6.35 9.22
CA VAL A 36 -0.49 -6.41 10.62
C VAL A 36 -1.46 -7.30 11.39
N ALA A 37 -0.91 -8.20 12.20
CA ALA A 37 -1.68 -9.06 13.09
C ALA A 37 -1.18 -8.93 14.53
N ASP A 38 -2.10 -9.00 15.50
CA ASP A 38 -1.72 -9.07 16.91
C ASP A 38 -1.09 -10.43 17.23
N ARG A 39 0.08 -10.41 17.88
CA ARG A 39 0.84 -11.63 18.17
C ARG A 39 0.15 -12.57 19.18
N PHE A 40 -0.75 -12.05 20.00
CA PHE A 40 -1.48 -12.83 21.01
C PHE A 40 -2.89 -13.19 20.53
N THR A 41 -3.42 -12.41 19.59
CA THR A 41 -4.78 -12.50 19.06
C THR A 41 -4.75 -12.43 17.53
N PRO A 42 -4.31 -13.49 16.82
CA PRO A 42 -4.07 -13.46 15.38
C PRO A 42 -5.32 -13.20 14.52
N THR A 43 -6.50 -13.22 15.13
CA THR A 43 -7.78 -12.85 14.50
C THR A 43 -7.94 -11.33 14.32
N ILE A 44 -7.21 -10.52 15.09
CA ILE A 44 -7.15 -9.07 14.91
C ILE A 44 -6.10 -8.80 13.83
N GLN A 45 -6.57 -8.40 12.66
CA GLN A 45 -5.75 -8.10 11.49
C GLN A 45 -6.18 -6.79 10.86
N GLU A 46 -5.23 -5.97 10.44
CA GLU A 46 -5.51 -4.71 9.76
C GLU A 46 -4.45 -4.41 8.70
N ASP A 47 -4.91 -3.87 7.57
CA ASP A 47 -4.05 -3.42 6.48
C ASP A 47 -3.37 -2.10 6.89
N VAL A 48 -2.05 -2.03 6.74
CA VAL A 48 -1.29 -0.79 6.92
C VAL A 48 -0.54 -0.42 5.65
N TRP A 49 -0.65 0.84 5.26
CA TRP A 49 0.17 1.42 4.21
C TRP A 49 1.44 2.01 4.79
N LEU A 50 2.56 1.63 4.20
CA LEU A 50 3.91 2.07 4.54
C LEU A 50 4.55 2.73 3.32
N GLU A 51 5.14 3.91 3.48
CA GLU A 51 6.09 4.45 2.51
C GLU A 51 7.46 3.80 2.71
N VAL A 52 8.03 3.18 1.68
CA VAL A 52 9.35 2.55 1.77
C VAL A 52 10.42 3.64 1.91
N VAL A 53 11.14 3.62 3.03
CA VAL A 53 12.22 4.56 3.33
C VAL A 53 13.57 4.00 2.87
N ARG A 54 13.82 2.73 3.15
CA ARG A 54 15.09 2.05 2.85
C ARG A 54 14.84 0.58 2.51
N CYS A 55 15.68 0.03 1.65
CA CYS A 55 15.79 -1.41 1.41
C CYS A 55 17.22 -1.87 1.69
N ASP A 56 17.37 -3.02 2.34
CA ASP A 56 18.64 -3.70 2.58
C ASP A 56 18.46 -5.20 2.37
N GLY A 57 18.73 -5.67 1.15
CA GLY A 57 18.42 -7.04 0.73
C GLY A 57 16.92 -7.31 0.74
N ASP A 58 16.50 -8.31 1.53
CA ASP A 58 15.08 -8.70 1.69
C ASP A 58 14.37 -7.93 2.81
N LEU A 59 15.10 -7.11 3.58
CA LEU A 59 14.55 -6.32 4.68
C LEU A 59 14.28 -4.88 4.24
N TYR A 60 13.05 -4.44 4.46
CA TYR A 60 12.59 -3.10 4.14
C TYR A 60 12.29 -2.33 5.42
N LEU A 61 12.57 -1.03 5.39
CA LEU A 61 12.13 -0.08 6.40
C LEU A 61 11.03 0.77 5.79
N GLY A 62 9.82 0.66 6.33
CA GLY A 62 8.65 1.42 5.91
C GLY A 62 8.25 2.45 6.96
N ARG A 63 7.67 3.56 6.53
CA ARG A 63 7.08 4.58 7.39
C ARG A 63 5.57 4.55 7.27
N VAL A 64 4.86 4.39 8.39
CA VAL A 64 3.40 4.31 8.43
C VAL A 64 2.79 5.59 7.86
N CYS A 65 1.95 5.44 6.84
CA CYS A 65 1.27 6.55 6.16
C CYS A 65 -0.27 6.41 6.15
N SER A 66 -0.82 5.37 6.77
CA SER A 66 -2.27 5.22 7.04
C SER A 66 -2.57 5.11 8.54
N SER A 67 -3.81 5.42 8.92
CA SER A 67 -4.32 5.18 10.28
C SER A 67 -4.59 3.68 10.48
N VAL A 68 -4.23 3.15 11.65
CA VAL A 68 -4.44 1.74 12.02
C VAL A 68 -5.06 1.67 13.42
N PRO A 69 -6.38 1.89 13.59
CA PRO A 69 -7.00 2.07 14.90
C PRO A 69 -6.85 0.88 15.85
N GLN A 70 -6.72 -0.36 15.35
CA GLN A 70 -6.56 -1.54 16.22
C GLN A 70 -5.11 -1.68 16.75
N PHE A 71 -4.16 -0.95 16.15
CA PHE A 71 -2.74 -0.99 16.50
C PHE A 71 -2.24 0.44 16.78
N PRO A 72 -2.57 1.04 17.93
CA PRO A 72 -2.24 2.44 18.24
C PRO A 72 -0.72 2.74 18.27
N GLN A 73 0.11 1.72 18.45
CA GLN A 73 1.56 1.80 18.33
C GLN A 73 2.04 2.07 16.89
N LEU A 74 1.22 1.79 15.87
CA LEU A 74 1.47 2.09 14.46
C LEU A 74 0.89 3.46 14.10
N SER A 75 1.39 4.48 14.79
CA SER A 75 1.00 5.87 14.51
C SER A 75 1.63 6.38 13.21
N LEU A 76 1.01 7.37 12.57
CA LEU A 76 1.57 8.00 11.36
C LEU A 76 3.01 8.47 11.59
N GLY A 77 3.90 8.14 10.66
CA GLY A 77 5.32 8.46 10.75
C GLY A 77 6.16 7.42 11.50
N THR A 78 5.56 6.44 12.17
CA THR A 78 6.28 5.34 12.81
C THR A 78 7.04 4.54 11.77
N GLU A 79 8.30 4.20 12.04
CA GLU A 79 9.10 3.35 11.16
C GLU A 79 8.99 1.88 11.60
N VAL A 80 8.76 1.00 10.65
CA VAL A 80 8.50 -0.43 10.85
C VAL A 80 9.29 -1.22 9.83
N ALA A 81 9.97 -2.27 10.29
CA ALA A 81 10.64 -3.21 9.40
C ALA A 81 9.66 -4.25 8.86
N PHE A 82 9.78 -4.61 7.58
CA PHE A 82 8.95 -5.62 6.94
C PHE A 82 9.71 -6.35 5.82
N GLU A 83 9.19 -7.48 5.39
CA GLU A 83 9.73 -8.31 4.31
C GLU A 83 8.80 -8.29 3.09
N LEU A 84 9.33 -8.60 1.90
CA LEU A 84 8.56 -8.53 0.65
C LEU A 84 7.38 -9.50 0.63
N GLU A 85 7.53 -10.64 1.30
CA GLU A 85 6.53 -11.69 1.48
C GLU A 85 5.31 -11.23 2.28
N GLN A 86 5.45 -10.14 3.04
CA GLN A 86 4.39 -9.54 3.86
C GLN A 86 3.57 -8.50 3.06
N VAL A 87 3.96 -8.20 1.83
CA VAL A 87 3.36 -7.16 0.99
C VAL A 87 2.15 -7.69 0.22
N LEU A 88 0.99 -7.12 0.50
CA LEU A 88 -0.28 -7.45 -0.16
C LEU A 88 -0.49 -6.68 -1.46
N ALA A 89 -0.07 -5.42 -1.50
CA ALA A 89 -0.26 -4.51 -2.63
C ALA A 89 0.76 -3.39 -2.60
N VAL A 90 1.00 -2.74 -3.75
CA VAL A 90 1.91 -1.60 -3.84
C VAL A 90 1.35 -0.50 -4.71
N ARG A 91 1.64 0.74 -4.33
CA ARG A 91 1.31 1.97 -5.05
C ARG A 91 2.57 2.83 -5.22
N GLY A 92 2.55 3.71 -6.22
CA GLY A 92 3.62 4.68 -6.47
C GLY A 92 4.42 4.45 -7.75
N SER A 93 5.18 5.49 -8.13
CA SER A 93 6.06 5.48 -9.30
C SER A 93 7.37 4.76 -8.97
N GLY A 94 7.83 3.86 -9.84
CA GLY A 94 9.10 3.13 -9.66
C GLY A 94 8.96 1.64 -9.32
N VAL A 95 7.76 1.06 -9.42
CA VAL A 95 7.57 -0.40 -9.37
C VAL A 95 8.23 -1.02 -10.61
N ALA A 96 9.53 -1.32 -10.51
CA ALA A 96 10.24 -2.13 -11.49
C ALA A 96 9.71 -3.57 -11.37
N ALA A 97 9.09 -4.04 -12.44
CA ALA A 97 8.65 -5.43 -12.59
C ALA A 97 9.84 -6.36 -12.84
#